data_AF-A0AAX1N8R2-F1
#
_entry.id   AF-A0AAX1N8R2-F1
#
_cell.length_a   1.000
_cell.length_b   1.000
_cell.length_c   1.000
_cell.angle_alpha   90.00
_cell.angle_beta   90.00
_cell.angle_gamma   90.00
#
_symmetry.space_group_name_H-M   'P 1'
#
loop_
_entity.id
_entity.type
_entity.pdbx_description
1 polymer ?
#
loop_
_entity_poly.entity_id
_entity_poly.type
_entity_poly.pdbx_seq_one_letter_code
_entity_poly.pdbx_strand_id
1 'polypeptide(L)'
;MTKIQIKLYFFITLSIISFGCQNEIHQKEEKQSNPSDHQINEIIEAEVKIEEKNNSIVIKKEVEPIVDRYEYCDSLWKELRKNFDAKDSIINQLIAEYPDAPINNVSFLKGIVNNNDSTLAIHQPFASVFEGLDTLPFIFSKYIMLEIEKNGQQSYEDWFPENSILQQHDTIPLNPEDDPEKYSEIWKTKLLFPNAINDIEEQNREVYIYTENEKYKAVITSLGKQNSECDEGYVFYNFSPIKSKLLFSSPYDIELEYGNWNNIDSLIHNDPLNDCADCPHSANEHHTFAKLKGFDNLFFSSAGNSLNIDTLDYPGRELLLLRDGKLLPLWTSNIDRFGCSCL
;
A
#
# COMPACT_ATOMS: atom_id res chain seq x y z
N MET A 1 -2.33 -68.36 -0.05
CA MET A 1 -0.88 -68.10 0.04
C MET A 1 -0.48 -67.29 -1.19
N THR A 2 -0.55 -65.98 -1.07
CA THR A 2 -0.42 -65.04 -2.20
C THR A 2 0.86 -64.24 -1.99
N LYS A 3 1.86 -64.46 -2.84
CA LYS A 3 3.17 -63.79 -2.78
C LYS A 3 3.05 -62.38 -3.37
N ILE A 4 3.34 -61.37 -2.56
CA ILE A 4 3.51 -59.98 -2.99
C ILE A 4 4.99 -59.76 -3.30
N GLN A 5 5.32 -59.37 -4.53
CA GLN A 5 6.65 -58.94 -4.94
C GLN A 5 6.81 -57.43 -4.67
N ILE A 6 7.78 -57.07 -3.85
CA ILE A 6 8.24 -55.70 -3.64
C ILE A 6 9.40 -55.46 -4.62
N LYS A 7 9.25 -54.50 -5.54
CA LYS A 7 10.36 -53.95 -6.33
C LYS A 7 10.82 -52.65 -5.67
N LEU A 8 12.00 -52.69 -5.06
CA LEU A 8 12.71 -51.55 -4.53
C LEU A 8 13.64 -51.01 -5.63
N TYR A 9 13.45 -49.77 -6.06
CA TYR A 9 14.42 -49.02 -6.86
C TYR A 9 14.66 -47.72 -6.11
N PHE A 10 15.90 -47.48 -5.65
CA PHE A 10 16.36 -46.14 -5.37
C PHE A 10 17.80 -45.95 -5.84
N PHE A 11 17.96 -44.83 -6.52
CA PHE A 11 19.09 -44.40 -7.32
C PHE A 11 20.34 -44.13 -6.49
N ILE A 12 21.47 -44.52 -7.06
CA ILE A 12 22.82 -44.12 -6.68
C ILE A 12 23.02 -42.66 -7.10
N THR A 13 23.42 -41.79 -6.18
CA THR A 13 24.12 -40.54 -6.53
C THR A 13 25.47 -40.53 -5.83
N LEU A 14 26.52 -40.41 -6.64
CA LEU A 14 27.92 -40.45 -6.25
C LEU A 14 28.50 -39.03 -6.46
N SER A 15 28.95 -38.45 -5.34
CA SER A 15 30.16 -37.63 -5.11
C SER A 15 30.54 -36.45 -6.02
N ILE A 16 31.08 -35.40 -5.36
CA ILE A 16 32.38 -34.69 -5.55
C ILE A 16 32.18 -33.23 -5.12
N ILE A 17 32.49 -32.81 -3.88
CA ILE A 17 33.78 -32.31 -3.35
C ILE A 17 34.54 -31.33 -4.29
N SER A 18 34.55 -30.06 -3.93
CA SER A 18 35.62 -29.08 -4.22
C SER A 18 35.66 -28.10 -3.02
N PHE A 19 36.61 -28.22 -2.09
CA PHE A 19 37.82 -27.36 -1.99
C PHE A 19 37.77 -26.14 -2.92
N GLY A 20 37.82 -24.89 -2.48
CA GLY A 20 38.56 -24.29 -1.36
C GLY A 20 39.53 -23.28 -1.96
N CYS A 21 39.43 -22.01 -1.59
CA CYS A 21 40.50 -21.01 -1.62
C CYS A 21 40.00 -19.71 -0.98
N GLN A 22 40.29 -19.55 0.32
CA GLN A 22 40.43 -18.24 0.95
C GLN A 22 41.67 -17.57 0.37
N ASN A 23 41.56 -16.31 -0.04
CA ASN A 23 42.70 -15.42 -0.20
C ASN A 23 42.42 -14.17 0.61
N GLU A 24 43.11 -14.06 1.74
CA GLU A 24 43.34 -12.82 2.45
C GLU A 24 44.27 -11.94 1.59
N ILE A 25 43.85 -10.71 1.33
CA ILE A 25 44.77 -9.65 0.90
C ILE A 25 44.61 -8.51 1.91
N HIS A 26 45.66 -8.33 2.69
CA HIS A 26 45.92 -7.16 3.51
C HIS A 26 46.70 -6.10 2.70
N GLN A 27 46.49 -4.83 3.08
CA GLN A 27 47.19 -3.59 2.69
C GLN A 27 46.65 -2.92 1.41
N LYS A 28 46.30 -1.63 1.39
CA LYS A 28 47.00 -0.49 1.98
C LYS A 28 46.05 0.72 2.10
N GLU A 29 46.22 1.49 3.15
CA GLU A 29 45.61 2.80 3.35
C GLU A 29 46.05 3.78 2.24
N GLU A 30 45.10 4.45 1.60
CA GLU A 30 45.32 5.77 1.02
C GLU A 30 44.19 6.69 1.45
N LYS A 31 44.56 7.72 2.21
CA LYS A 31 43.72 8.85 2.56
C LYS A 31 43.41 9.65 1.30
N GLN A 32 42.13 9.81 0.98
CA GLN A 32 41.66 10.97 0.22
C GLN A 32 40.40 11.55 0.84
N SER A 33 40.46 12.86 1.00
CA SER A 33 39.49 13.76 1.60
C SER A 33 38.20 13.87 0.80
N ASN A 34 37.08 13.93 1.53
CA ASN A 34 35.76 14.48 1.16
C ASN A 34 35.84 15.77 0.30
N PRO A 35 34.84 16.09 -0.56
CA PRO A 35 33.49 16.34 -0.06
C PRO A 35 32.31 15.82 -0.90
N SER A 36 31.19 15.72 -0.18
CA SER A 36 29.81 15.65 -0.64
C SER A 36 29.51 16.62 -1.79
N ASP A 37 28.88 16.10 -2.83
CA ASP A 37 27.87 16.80 -3.63
C ASP A 37 27.07 15.70 -4.35
N HIS A 38 25.97 15.27 -3.74
CA HIS A 38 24.97 14.46 -4.43
C HIS A 38 24.22 15.40 -5.38
N GLN A 39 24.66 15.43 -6.65
CA GLN A 39 23.89 16.02 -7.73
C GLN A 39 22.62 15.18 -7.93
N ILE A 40 21.48 15.75 -7.57
CA ILE A 40 20.15 15.28 -7.96
C ILE A 40 20.10 15.40 -9.49
N ASN A 41 20.06 14.26 -10.18
CA ASN A 41 19.78 14.23 -11.61
C ASN A 41 18.28 14.48 -11.80
N GLU A 42 17.90 15.71 -12.12
CA GLU A 42 16.56 16.03 -12.63
C GLU A 42 16.30 15.22 -13.92
N ILE A 43 15.29 14.35 -13.87
CA ILE A 43 14.71 13.73 -15.06
C ILE A 43 13.88 14.82 -15.75
N ILE A 44 14.41 15.36 -16.84
CA ILE A 44 13.73 16.35 -17.67
C ILE A 44 13.16 15.63 -18.89
N GLU A 45 11.84 15.54 -18.98
CA GLU A 45 11.17 15.18 -20.23
C GLU A 45 11.42 16.30 -21.23
N ALA A 46 11.98 15.95 -22.39
CA ALA A 46 12.36 16.89 -23.43
C ALA A 46 11.68 16.49 -24.73
N GLU A 47 10.79 17.34 -25.23
CA GLU A 47 10.36 17.26 -26.63
C GLU A 47 11.47 17.80 -27.53
N VAL A 48 11.96 16.95 -28.45
CA VAL A 48 13.01 17.32 -29.40
C VAL A 48 12.38 17.95 -30.64
N LYS A 49 12.41 19.28 -30.74
CA LYS A 49 12.15 19.99 -32.01
C LYS A 49 13.44 20.15 -32.81
N ILE A 50 13.47 19.57 -34.01
CA ILE A 50 14.59 19.69 -34.94
C ILE A 50 14.32 20.89 -35.86
N GLU A 51 15.07 21.98 -35.67
CA GLU A 51 15.12 23.09 -36.65
C GLU A 51 16.41 22.99 -37.47
N GLU A 52 16.30 22.73 -38.77
CA GLU A 52 17.43 22.81 -39.69
C GLU A 52 17.78 24.28 -40.00
N LYS A 53 18.89 24.78 -39.45
CA LYS A 53 19.56 25.99 -39.92
C LYS A 53 21.05 25.77 -40.06
N ASN A 54 21.55 25.88 -41.29
CA ASN A 54 22.97 26.00 -41.67
C ASN A 54 23.91 24.99 -41.01
N ASN A 55 23.87 23.72 -41.44
CA ASN A 55 24.89 22.68 -41.19
C ASN A 55 25.33 22.44 -39.73
N SER A 56 24.55 22.90 -38.76
CA SER A 56 24.71 22.57 -37.35
C SER A 56 23.34 22.25 -36.77
N ILE A 57 23.16 21.01 -36.30
CA ILE A 57 21.96 20.59 -35.56
C ILE A 57 22.03 21.32 -34.20
N VAL A 58 21.18 22.31 -34.00
CA VAL A 58 21.00 22.95 -32.70
C VAL A 58 19.79 22.28 -32.06
N ILE A 59 20.05 21.39 -31.09
CA ILE A 59 18.99 20.84 -30.24
C ILE A 59 18.57 21.96 -29.29
N LYS A 60 17.45 22.62 -29.57
CA LYS A 60 16.83 23.54 -28.62
C LYS A 60 16.03 22.69 -27.64
N LYS A 61 16.51 22.62 -26.40
CA LYS A 61 15.74 22.12 -25.26
C LYS A 61 14.75 23.23 -24.88
N GLU A 62 13.50 23.14 -25.35
CA GLU A 62 12.41 23.93 -24.75
C GLU A 62 12.15 23.31 -23.37
N VAL A 63 12.68 23.95 -22.33
CA VAL A 63 12.34 23.62 -20.95
C VAL A 63 11.08 24.43 -20.64
N GLU A 64 9.94 23.76 -20.46
CA GLU A 64 8.76 24.45 -19.92
C GLU A 64 9.13 25.08 -18.57
N PRO A 65 8.74 26.34 -18.32
CA PRO A 65 9.10 27.02 -17.09
C PRO A 65 8.49 26.26 -15.89
N ILE A 66 9.35 25.85 -14.95
CA ILE A 66 9.00 25.12 -13.71
C ILE A 66 7.85 25.79 -12.92
N VAL A 67 7.70 27.11 -13.03
CA VAL A 67 6.63 27.89 -12.40
C VAL A 67 5.23 27.50 -12.93
N ASP A 68 5.11 27.18 -14.22
CA ASP A 68 3.84 26.81 -14.85
C ASP A 68 3.38 25.41 -14.38
N ARG A 69 4.34 24.47 -14.24
CA ARG A 69 4.05 23.11 -13.75
C ARG A 69 3.59 23.11 -12.29
N TYR A 70 4.21 23.89 -11.41
CA TYR A 70 3.79 23.94 -10.01
C TYR A 70 2.37 24.52 -9.85
N GLU A 71 2.09 25.65 -10.51
CA GLU A 71 0.75 26.26 -10.47
C GLU A 71 -0.31 25.32 -11.08
N TYR A 72 0.04 24.63 -12.17
CA TYR A 72 -0.80 23.60 -12.78
C TYR A 72 -1.11 22.47 -11.79
N CYS A 73 -0.10 21.85 -11.20
CA CYS A 73 -0.27 20.73 -10.28
C CYS A 73 -1.00 21.14 -9.00
N ASP A 74 -0.68 22.29 -8.41
CA ASP A 74 -1.40 22.82 -7.24
C ASP A 74 -2.89 23.04 -7.56
N SER A 75 -3.21 23.50 -8.77
CA SER A 75 -4.61 23.65 -9.21
C SER A 75 -5.35 22.31 -9.29
N LEU A 76 -4.72 21.26 -9.83
CA LEU A 76 -5.29 19.92 -9.92
C LEU A 76 -5.49 19.32 -8.53
N TRP A 77 -4.49 19.39 -7.66
CA TRP A 77 -4.59 18.91 -6.28
C TRP A 77 -5.64 19.67 -5.46
N LYS A 78 -5.86 20.97 -5.73
CA LYS A 78 -6.95 21.75 -5.14
C LYS A 78 -8.32 21.31 -5.63
N GLU A 79 -8.47 20.98 -6.91
CA GLU A 79 -9.73 20.41 -7.44
C GLU A 79 -10.02 19.05 -6.80
N LEU A 80 -9.01 18.18 -6.73
CA LEU A 80 -9.12 16.86 -6.10
C LEU A 80 -9.53 16.96 -4.62
N ARG A 81 -8.91 17.87 -3.85
CA ARG A 81 -9.25 18.11 -2.44
C ARG A 81 -10.72 18.50 -2.24
N LYS A 82 -11.26 19.35 -3.11
CA LYS A 82 -12.70 19.70 -3.06
C LYS A 82 -13.60 18.47 -3.25
N ASN A 83 -13.19 17.52 -4.08
CA ASN A 83 -13.94 16.29 -4.29
C ASN A 83 -13.90 15.39 -3.04
N PHE A 84 -12.75 15.30 -2.37
CA PHE A 84 -12.65 14.61 -1.08
C PHE A 84 -13.53 15.27 0.00
N ASP A 85 -13.55 16.60 0.08
CA ASP A 85 -14.42 17.33 1.01
C ASP A 85 -15.91 17.10 0.70
N ALA A 86 -16.27 16.90 -0.57
CA ALA A 86 -17.62 16.64 -1.02
C ALA A 86 -18.01 15.14 -1.03
N LYS A 87 -17.07 14.23 -0.72
CA LYS A 87 -17.22 12.77 -0.82
C LYS A 87 -18.51 12.28 -0.16
N ASP A 88 -18.79 12.73 1.06
CA ASP A 88 -19.96 12.27 1.81
C ASP A 88 -21.29 12.66 1.16
N SER A 89 -21.36 13.90 0.63
CA SER A 89 -22.54 14.36 -0.12
C SER A 89 -22.70 13.58 -1.42
N ILE A 90 -21.59 13.28 -2.11
CA ILE A 90 -21.59 12.51 -3.36
C ILE A 90 -22.09 11.09 -3.10
N ILE A 91 -21.60 10.42 -2.06
CA ILE A 91 -22.02 9.06 -1.72
C ILE A 91 -23.51 9.03 -1.33
N ASN A 92 -23.98 9.99 -0.53
CA ASN A 92 -25.40 10.08 -0.19
C ASN A 92 -26.28 10.32 -1.42
N GLN A 93 -25.83 11.14 -2.37
CA GLN A 93 -26.51 11.33 -3.65
C GLN A 93 -26.57 10.00 -4.43
N LEU A 94 -25.46 9.28 -4.56
CA LEU A 94 -25.42 7.98 -5.25
C LEU A 94 -26.39 6.99 -4.64
N ILE A 95 -26.44 6.88 -3.30
CA ILE A 95 -27.40 5.99 -2.63
C ILE A 95 -28.85 6.35 -2.98
N ALA A 96 -29.17 7.63 -3.11
CA ALA A 96 -30.52 8.08 -3.46
C ALA A 96 -30.86 7.83 -4.95
N GLU A 97 -29.86 7.91 -5.83
CA GLU A 97 -30.02 7.67 -7.28
C GLU A 97 -30.22 6.18 -7.62
N TYR A 98 -29.71 5.28 -6.78
CA TYR A 98 -29.78 3.83 -6.97
C TYR A 98 -30.58 3.14 -5.85
N PRO A 99 -31.91 3.33 -5.78
CA PRO A 99 -32.75 2.80 -4.69
C PRO A 99 -32.82 1.27 -4.66
N ASP A 100 -32.59 0.61 -5.79
CA ASP A 100 -32.61 -0.84 -5.93
C ASP A 100 -31.23 -1.49 -5.74
N ALA A 101 -30.22 -0.71 -5.33
CA ALA A 101 -28.90 -1.23 -5.06
C ALA A 101 -28.90 -2.26 -3.92
N PRO A 102 -28.02 -3.28 -3.95
CA PRO A 102 -27.92 -4.27 -2.89
C PRO A 102 -27.73 -3.63 -1.51
N ILE A 103 -28.48 -4.11 -0.51
CA ILE A 103 -28.47 -3.54 0.85
C ILE A 103 -27.08 -3.54 1.49
N ASN A 104 -26.26 -4.55 1.19
CA ASN A 104 -24.88 -4.64 1.70
C ASN A 104 -24.01 -3.54 1.10
N ASN A 105 -24.16 -3.24 -0.20
CA ASN A 105 -23.42 -2.17 -0.87
C ASN A 105 -23.86 -0.78 -0.38
N VAL A 106 -25.16 -0.59 -0.17
CA VAL A 106 -25.68 0.64 0.45
C VAL A 106 -25.13 0.81 1.87
N SER A 107 -25.07 -0.28 2.65
CA SER A 107 -24.54 -0.25 4.02
C SER A 107 -23.04 0.07 4.04
N PHE A 108 -22.29 -0.51 3.11
CA PHE A 108 -20.88 -0.21 2.90
C PHE A 108 -20.64 1.27 2.56
N LEU A 109 -21.39 1.82 1.60
CA LEU A 109 -21.29 3.24 1.22
C LEU A 109 -21.65 4.17 2.40
N LYS A 110 -22.71 3.84 3.16
CA LYS A 110 -23.01 4.56 4.41
C LYS A 110 -21.91 4.42 5.45
N GLY A 111 -21.24 3.27 5.49
CA GLY A 111 -20.05 3.06 6.30
C GLY A 111 -18.96 4.07 5.95
N ILE A 112 -18.69 4.29 4.66
CA ILE A 112 -17.68 5.27 4.21
C ILE A 112 -18.00 6.68 4.70
N VAL A 113 -19.26 7.09 4.63
CA VAL A 113 -19.75 8.40 5.10
C VAL A 113 -19.64 8.54 6.62
N ASN A 114 -19.95 7.48 7.36
CA ASN A 114 -19.97 7.51 8.82
C ASN A 114 -18.64 7.06 9.44
N ASN A 115 -17.60 6.84 8.63
CA ASN A 115 -16.34 6.32 9.13
C ASN A 115 -15.68 7.34 10.05
N ASN A 116 -15.21 6.88 11.19
CA ASN A 116 -14.49 7.69 12.16
C ASN A 116 -13.06 7.14 12.25
N ASP A 117 -12.05 7.99 12.02
CA ASP A 117 -10.65 7.61 12.09
C ASP A 117 -10.24 7.07 13.48
N SER A 118 -11.03 7.32 14.53
CA SER A 118 -10.82 6.74 15.86
C SER A 118 -11.30 5.28 16.00
N THR A 119 -11.77 4.64 14.93
CA THR A 119 -12.21 3.23 14.96
C THR A 119 -11.10 2.30 14.53
N LEU A 120 -11.06 1.10 15.14
CA LEU A 120 -10.12 0.03 14.76
C LEU A 120 -10.21 -0.25 13.27
N ALA A 121 -9.08 -0.51 12.62
CA ALA A 121 -9.00 -0.72 11.17
C ALA A 121 -9.95 -1.82 10.68
N ILE A 122 -10.11 -2.89 11.46
CA ILE A 122 -11.00 -4.02 11.14
C ILE A 122 -12.49 -3.63 11.10
N HIS A 123 -12.87 -2.48 11.67
CA HIS A 123 -14.21 -1.93 11.62
C HIS A 123 -14.37 -0.84 10.55
N GLN A 124 -13.28 -0.41 9.93
CA GLN A 124 -13.35 0.58 8.88
C GLN A 124 -13.96 -0.04 7.62
N PRO A 125 -14.78 0.71 6.85
CA PRO A 125 -15.39 0.21 5.61
C PRO A 125 -14.34 -0.30 4.62
N PHE A 126 -13.15 0.31 4.67
CA PHE A 126 -11.97 -0.11 3.96
C PHE A 126 -10.80 -0.23 4.93
N ALA A 127 -10.19 -1.40 4.98
CA ALA A 127 -8.85 -1.54 5.50
C ALA A 127 -8.00 -2.29 4.49
N SER A 128 -6.99 -1.61 3.98
CA SER A 128 -6.12 -2.15 2.95
C SER A 128 -5.32 -3.33 3.49
N VAL A 129 -5.19 -4.36 2.64
CA VAL A 129 -4.45 -5.58 2.97
C VAL A 129 -3.22 -5.62 2.10
N PHE A 130 -2.05 -5.78 2.70
CA PHE A 130 -0.83 -5.87 1.92
C PHE A 130 -0.02 -7.09 2.36
N GLU A 131 0.67 -7.70 1.42
CA GLU A 131 1.53 -8.86 1.64
C GLU A 131 2.87 -8.41 2.19
N GLY A 132 3.27 -8.83 3.40
CA GLY A 132 4.60 -8.49 3.93
C GLY A 132 5.76 -9.05 3.13
N LEU A 133 6.97 -8.51 3.35
CA LEU A 133 8.22 -9.07 2.81
C LEU A 133 8.39 -10.56 3.20
N ASP A 134 7.90 -10.95 4.39
CA ASP A 134 7.95 -12.32 4.92
C ASP A 134 6.71 -13.18 4.56
N THR A 135 6.05 -12.92 3.42
CA THR A 135 4.97 -13.73 2.79
C THR A 135 3.64 -13.89 3.52
N LEU A 136 3.49 -13.44 4.76
CA LEU A 136 2.19 -13.45 5.43
C LEU A 136 1.45 -12.13 5.13
N PRO A 137 0.25 -12.16 4.54
CA PRO A 137 -0.56 -10.98 4.37
C PRO A 137 -1.14 -10.49 5.70
N PHE A 138 -1.31 -9.18 5.79
CA PHE A 138 -1.89 -8.54 6.96
C PHE A 138 -2.71 -7.31 6.60
N ILE A 139 -3.72 -7.02 7.43
CA ILE A 139 -4.50 -5.78 7.35
C ILE A 139 -3.71 -4.70 8.07
N PHE A 140 -3.55 -3.55 7.42
CA PHE A 140 -2.86 -2.41 7.98
C PHE A 140 -3.85 -1.45 8.65
N SER A 141 -3.51 -1.00 9.86
CA SER A 141 -4.15 0.20 10.40
C SER A 141 -3.64 1.42 9.64
N LYS A 142 -4.57 2.24 9.15
CA LYS A 142 -4.33 3.35 8.22
C LYS A 142 -3.19 4.24 8.72
N TYR A 143 -2.14 4.37 7.92
CA TYR A 143 -1.12 5.41 8.14
C TYR A 143 -1.73 6.77 7.79
N ILE A 144 -1.81 7.65 8.76
CA ILE A 144 -2.21 9.03 8.56
C ILE A 144 -0.93 9.87 8.61
N MET A 145 -0.41 10.26 7.46
CA MET A 145 0.60 11.32 7.38
C MET A 145 -0.12 12.67 7.54
N LEU A 146 -0.55 13.01 8.76
CA LEU A 146 -1.11 14.33 9.04
C LEU A 146 -0.05 15.22 9.70
N GLU A 147 0.11 16.41 9.13
CA GLU A 147 0.85 17.59 9.62
C GLU A 147 1.24 17.50 11.11
N ILE A 148 2.49 17.10 11.36
CA ILE A 148 3.11 17.07 12.70
C ILE A 148 3.27 18.47 13.30
N GLU A 149 2.95 19.54 12.58
CA GLU A 149 3.55 20.85 12.86
C GLU A 149 2.70 21.88 13.62
N LYS A 150 1.57 21.55 14.26
CA LYS A 150 0.83 22.59 15.00
C LYS A 150 0.95 22.64 16.52
N ASN A 151 1.14 21.53 17.24
CA ASN A 151 1.08 21.59 18.72
C ASN A 151 2.13 20.78 19.49
N GLY A 152 3.06 20.09 18.82
CA GLY A 152 4.29 19.57 19.46
C GLY A 152 4.14 18.60 20.66
N GLN A 153 3.03 17.87 20.81
CA GLN A 153 2.83 17.02 22.00
C GLN A 153 2.07 15.70 21.85
N GLN A 154 1.64 15.29 20.65
CA GLN A 154 1.12 13.93 20.47
C GLN A 154 2.21 13.03 19.90
N SER A 155 2.54 11.96 20.63
CA SER A 155 3.36 10.89 20.07
C SER A 155 2.54 10.14 19.01
N TYR A 156 3.22 9.62 17.99
CA TYR A 156 2.61 8.76 16.97
C TYR A 156 1.84 7.56 17.56
N GLU A 157 2.15 7.18 18.80
CA GLU A 157 1.51 6.08 19.51
C GLU A 157 0.03 6.36 19.85
N ASP A 158 -0.43 7.61 19.87
CA ASP A 158 -1.83 7.93 20.16
C ASP A 158 -2.76 7.83 18.94
N TRP A 159 -2.22 7.59 17.74
CA TRP A 159 -2.97 7.70 16.48
C TRP A 159 -3.69 6.43 16.07
N PHE A 160 -3.22 5.28 16.53
CA PHE A 160 -3.84 3.99 16.24
C PHE A 160 -4.72 3.57 17.41
N PRO A 161 -6.05 3.41 17.23
CA PRO A 161 -6.92 2.93 18.29
C PRO A 161 -6.46 1.56 18.84
N GLU A 162 -5.77 0.77 18.01
CA GLU A 162 -5.16 -0.49 18.38
C GLU A 162 -4.07 -0.38 19.45
N ASN A 163 -3.37 0.76 19.56
CA ASN A 163 -2.30 0.92 20.53
C ASN A 163 -2.81 0.85 21.98
N SER A 164 -4.03 1.29 22.23
CA SER A 164 -4.68 1.13 23.55
C SER A 164 -4.84 -0.33 23.97
N ILE A 165 -4.99 -1.23 22.99
CA ILE A 165 -5.03 -2.68 23.21
C ILE A 165 -3.58 -3.18 23.37
N LEU A 166 -2.69 -2.84 22.44
CA LEU A 166 -1.31 -3.30 22.45
C LEU A 166 -0.57 -2.94 23.76
N GLN A 167 -0.73 -1.73 24.29
CA GLN A 167 -0.10 -1.29 25.54
C GLN A 167 -0.46 -2.16 26.75
N GLN A 168 -1.61 -2.84 26.75
CA GLN A 168 -2.01 -3.75 27.83
C GLN A 168 -1.31 -5.11 27.75
N HIS A 169 -0.83 -5.47 26.55
CA HIS A 169 -0.18 -6.75 26.26
C HIS A 169 1.33 -6.59 26.00
N ASP A 170 1.80 -5.36 25.82
CA ASP A 170 3.20 -5.03 25.65
C ASP A 170 3.92 -5.19 27.00
N THR A 171 4.44 -6.39 27.21
CA THR A 171 5.15 -6.79 28.42
C THR A 171 6.66 -6.60 28.29
N ILE A 172 7.12 -5.89 27.25
CA ILE A 172 8.53 -5.64 27.00
C ILE A 172 8.84 -4.18 27.39
N PRO A 173 9.09 -3.88 28.68
CA PRO A 173 9.69 -2.62 29.07
C PRO A 173 11.17 -2.72 28.70
N LEU A 174 11.53 -2.40 27.46
CA LEU A 174 12.92 -2.19 27.12
C LEU A 174 13.18 -0.71 27.07
N ASN A 175 13.82 -0.22 28.12
CA ASN A 175 14.51 1.05 28.03
C ASN A 175 15.68 0.86 27.05
N PRO A 176 15.78 1.66 25.97
CA PRO A 176 16.92 1.61 25.04
C PRO A 176 18.28 1.69 25.75
N GLU A 177 18.32 2.32 26.92
CA GLU A 177 19.53 2.47 27.74
C GLU A 177 19.95 1.18 28.46
N ASP A 178 19.03 0.26 28.73
CA ASP A 178 19.32 -0.96 29.51
C ASP A 178 19.99 -2.05 28.67
N ASP A 179 19.68 -2.12 27.37
CA ASP A 179 20.25 -3.10 26.43
C ASP A 179 20.10 -2.61 24.96
N PRO A 180 21.01 -1.74 24.47
CA PRO A 180 20.88 -1.12 23.15
C PRO A 180 21.01 -2.11 21.97
N GLU A 181 21.73 -3.23 22.13
CA GLU A 181 21.81 -4.27 21.10
C GLU A 181 20.48 -5.00 20.98
N LYS A 182 19.90 -5.45 22.10
CA LYS A 182 18.58 -6.10 22.11
C LYS A 182 17.47 -5.15 21.68
N TYR A 183 17.57 -3.87 22.06
CA TYR A 183 16.66 -2.83 21.60
C TYR A 183 16.76 -2.64 20.08
N SER A 184 17.98 -2.61 19.53
CA SER A 184 18.21 -2.53 18.09
C SER A 184 17.74 -3.78 17.33
N GLU A 185 17.82 -4.97 17.92
CA GLU A 185 17.26 -6.18 17.32
C GLU A 185 15.73 -6.14 17.33
N ILE A 186 15.11 -5.69 18.42
CA ILE A 186 13.65 -5.59 18.54
C ILE A 186 13.08 -4.51 17.62
N TRP A 187 13.82 -3.43 17.41
CA TRP A 187 13.53 -2.38 16.41
C TRP A 187 13.51 -2.85 14.96
N LYS A 188 13.94 -4.08 14.68
CA LYS A 188 13.88 -4.72 13.37
C LYS A 188 12.91 -5.90 13.34
N THR A 189 12.13 -6.09 14.40
CA THR A 189 11.28 -7.28 14.55
C THR A 189 9.80 -6.98 14.49
N LYS A 190 9.10 -7.89 13.83
CA LYS A 190 7.64 -8.00 13.87
C LYS A 190 7.22 -8.59 15.22
N LEU A 191 6.62 -7.77 16.08
CA LEU A 191 6.07 -8.20 17.36
C LEU A 191 4.63 -8.68 17.18
N LEU A 192 4.33 -9.88 17.67
CA LEU A 192 3.01 -10.47 17.62
C LEU A 192 2.44 -10.59 19.02
N PHE A 193 1.18 -10.19 19.18
CA PHE A 193 0.43 -10.27 20.43
C PHE A 193 -0.83 -11.13 20.22
N PRO A 194 -0.71 -12.47 20.16
CA PRO A 194 -1.86 -13.34 19.93
C PRO A 194 -2.97 -13.18 20.98
N ASN A 195 -2.61 -12.81 22.22
CA ASN A 195 -3.59 -12.62 23.29
C ASN A 195 -4.30 -11.26 23.23
N ALA A 196 -3.71 -10.26 22.58
CA ALA A 196 -4.34 -8.93 22.41
C ALA A 196 -5.63 -9.01 21.62
N ILE A 197 -5.78 -10.03 20.76
CA ILE A 197 -7.01 -10.25 20.03
C ILE A 197 -8.19 -10.60 20.94
N ASN A 198 -7.94 -11.08 22.16
CA ASN A 198 -9.01 -11.45 23.08
C ASN A 198 -9.82 -10.25 23.57
N ASP A 199 -9.25 -9.05 23.49
CA ASP A 199 -9.92 -7.80 23.88
C ASP A 199 -10.83 -7.24 22.79
N ILE A 200 -10.78 -7.83 21.59
CA ILE A 200 -11.72 -7.57 20.50
C ILE A 200 -12.83 -8.62 20.57
N GLU A 201 -14.12 -8.26 20.57
CA GLU A 201 -15.20 -9.27 20.61
C GLU A 201 -15.15 -10.24 19.41
N GLU A 202 -15.55 -11.50 19.57
CA GLU A 202 -15.42 -12.53 18.53
C GLU A 202 -16.12 -12.17 17.21
N GLN A 203 -17.36 -11.66 17.28
CA GLN A 203 -18.11 -11.17 16.11
C GLN A 203 -17.44 -9.98 15.40
N ASN A 204 -16.60 -9.24 16.12
CA ASN A 204 -15.85 -8.09 15.61
C ASN A 204 -14.51 -8.51 15.01
N ARG A 205 -14.12 -9.79 15.12
CA ARG A 205 -12.91 -10.36 14.50
C ARG A 205 -13.17 -10.93 13.11
N GLU A 206 -14.39 -10.91 12.62
CA GLU A 206 -14.71 -11.41 11.29
C GLU A 206 -14.62 -10.28 10.25
N VAL A 207 -13.92 -10.54 9.15
CA VAL A 207 -13.81 -9.59 8.04
C VAL A 207 -14.04 -10.31 6.71
N TYR A 208 -14.53 -9.57 5.73
CA TYR A 208 -14.52 -9.98 4.34
C TYR A 208 -13.23 -9.53 3.70
N ILE A 209 -12.54 -10.45 3.04
CA ILE A 209 -11.33 -10.22 2.28
C ILE A 209 -11.68 -10.22 0.80
N TYR A 210 -11.15 -9.25 0.05
CA TYR A 210 -11.39 -9.05 -1.37
C TYR A 210 -10.08 -9.15 -2.15
N THR A 211 -10.15 -9.86 -3.27
CA THR A 211 -9.03 -10.06 -4.21
C THR A 211 -9.44 -9.54 -5.59
N GLU A 212 -8.59 -9.75 -6.59
CA GLU A 212 -8.90 -9.38 -7.98
C GLU A 212 -10.05 -10.21 -8.58
N ASN A 213 -10.42 -11.34 -7.98
CA ASN A 213 -11.36 -12.29 -8.59
C ASN A 213 -12.32 -12.99 -7.62
N GLU A 214 -12.12 -12.87 -6.32
CA GLU A 214 -12.96 -13.50 -5.32
C GLU A 214 -13.07 -12.69 -4.04
N LYS A 215 -14.08 -13.04 -3.24
CA LYS A 215 -14.18 -12.62 -1.84
C LYS A 215 -14.34 -13.83 -0.95
N TYR A 216 -13.85 -13.73 0.27
CA TYR A 216 -14.07 -14.76 1.27
C TYR A 216 -14.06 -14.17 2.68
N LYS A 217 -14.67 -14.89 3.62
CA LYS A 217 -14.68 -14.52 5.03
C LYS A 217 -13.42 -15.03 5.72
N ALA A 218 -12.80 -14.19 6.54
CA ALA A 218 -11.66 -14.53 7.37
C ALA A 218 -11.89 -14.09 8.81
N VAL A 219 -11.14 -14.70 9.73
CA VAL A 219 -11.13 -14.36 11.15
C VAL A 219 -9.76 -13.82 11.49
N ILE A 220 -9.73 -12.68 12.19
CA ILE A 220 -8.51 -12.11 12.74
C ILE A 220 -7.97 -13.03 13.84
N THR A 221 -6.71 -13.45 13.70
CA THR A 221 -6.07 -14.42 14.60
C THR A 221 -5.08 -13.79 15.56
N SER A 222 -4.53 -12.62 15.21
CA SER A 222 -3.60 -11.89 16.08
C SER A 222 -3.48 -10.43 15.66
N LEU A 223 -3.08 -9.61 16.62
CA LEU A 223 -2.65 -8.23 16.44
C LEU A 223 -1.13 -8.18 16.58
N GLY A 224 -0.47 -7.29 15.86
CA GLY A 224 0.97 -7.12 15.93
C GLY A 224 1.41 -5.71 15.63
N LYS A 225 2.67 -5.42 15.98
CA LYS A 225 3.35 -4.16 15.72
C LYS A 225 4.62 -4.43 14.94
N GLN A 226 4.83 -3.68 13.88
CA GLN A 226 6.08 -3.66 13.14
C GLN A 226 6.80 -2.38 13.53
N ASN A 227 8.07 -2.53 13.89
CA ASN A 227 9.01 -1.42 13.97
C ASN A 227 10.08 -1.74 12.95
N SER A 228 10.29 -0.83 12.00
CA SER A 228 11.39 -0.87 11.04
C SER A 228 11.82 0.58 10.78
N GLU A 229 12.95 0.77 10.10
CA GLU A 229 13.44 2.10 9.70
C GLU A 229 12.41 2.88 8.85
N CYS A 230 11.55 2.15 8.12
CA CYS A 230 10.52 2.70 7.25
C CYS A 230 9.09 2.56 7.81
N ASP A 231 8.90 1.67 8.79
CA ASP A 231 7.59 1.25 9.29
C ASP A 231 7.52 1.36 10.82
N GLU A 232 8.06 2.43 11.41
CA GLU A 232 8.04 2.61 12.86
C GLU A 232 6.58 2.74 13.36
N GLY A 233 6.19 1.87 14.30
CA GLY A 233 4.89 1.96 14.96
C GLY A 233 3.71 1.40 14.18
N TYR A 234 3.94 0.67 13.08
CA TYR A 234 2.85 0.16 12.24
C TYR A 234 2.11 -0.98 12.93
N VAL A 235 0.80 -0.83 13.08
CA VAL A 235 -0.05 -1.88 13.65
C VAL A 235 -0.69 -2.70 12.52
N PHE A 236 -0.62 -4.02 12.67
CA PHE A 236 -1.17 -4.95 11.70
C PHE A 236 -1.96 -6.10 12.32
N TYR A 237 -2.87 -6.66 11.52
CA TYR A 237 -3.66 -7.83 11.87
C TYR A 237 -3.32 -9.03 10.99
N ASN A 238 -3.10 -10.19 11.59
CA ASN A 238 -3.09 -11.45 10.85
C ASN A 238 -4.50 -12.07 10.86
N PHE A 239 -4.82 -12.83 9.83
CA PHE A 239 -6.11 -13.50 9.70
C PHE A 239 -5.98 -14.87 9.02
N SER A 240 -7.04 -15.66 9.13
CA SER A 240 -7.14 -16.99 8.51
C SER A 240 -8.59 -17.25 8.04
N PRO A 241 -8.81 -17.91 6.89
CA PRO A 241 -7.80 -18.46 5.99
C PRO A 241 -7.14 -17.38 5.10
N ILE A 242 -5.99 -17.72 4.53
CA ILE A 242 -5.35 -16.97 3.44
C ILE A 242 -5.45 -17.86 2.20
N LYS A 243 -6.04 -17.34 1.12
CA LYS A 243 -6.30 -18.16 -0.09
C LYS A 243 -5.54 -17.69 -1.31
N SER A 244 -5.41 -16.38 -1.46
CA SER A 244 -4.98 -15.75 -2.70
C SER A 244 -4.38 -14.38 -2.39
N LYS A 245 -4.07 -13.63 -3.44
CA LYS A 245 -3.49 -12.31 -3.40
C LYS A 245 -4.52 -11.27 -2.97
N LEU A 246 -4.19 -10.47 -1.98
CA LEU A 246 -5.19 -9.71 -1.23
C LEU A 246 -5.10 -8.21 -1.52
N LEU A 247 -6.25 -7.57 -1.67
CA LEU A 247 -6.33 -6.15 -1.99
C LEU A 247 -6.80 -5.34 -0.78
N PHE A 248 -7.98 -5.67 -0.26
CA PHE A 248 -8.56 -4.96 0.87
C PHE A 248 -9.48 -5.85 1.69
N SER A 249 -9.84 -5.35 2.86
CA SER A 249 -10.78 -5.97 3.78
C SER A 249 -11.88 -4.99 4.15
N SER A 250 -13.02 -5.54 4.55
CA SER A 250 -14.18 -4.78 4.99
C SER A 250 -15.01 -5.61 5.98
N PRO A 251 -15.64 -4.98 7.00
CA PRO A 251 -16.67 -5.66 7.80
C PRO A 251 -17.96 -5.89 7.00
N TYR A 252 -18.12 -5.24 5.85
CA TYR A 252 -19.28 -5.38 4.99
C TYR A 252 -19.12 -6.50 3.96
N ASP A 253 -20.20 -7.24 3.70
CA ASP A 253 -20.29 -8.25 2.64
C ASP A 253 -20.62 -7.62 1.27
N ILE A 254 -19.69 -6.82 0.77
CA ILE A 254 -19.77 -6.05 -0.48
C ILE A 254 -19.99 -7.01 -1.65
N GLU A 255 -21.03 -6.77 -2.43
CA GLU A 255 -21.31 -7.46 -3.68
C GLU A 255 -20.58 -6.77 -4.83
N LEU A 256 -19.65 -7.51 -5.44
CA LEU A 256 -18.83 -7.04 -6.56
C LEU A 256 -19.15 -7.82 -7.83
N GLU A 257 -19.06 -7.12 -8.96
CA GLU A 257 -18.93 -7.71 -10.28
C GLU A 257 -17.45 -7.69 -10.64
N TYR A 258 -16.77 -8.85 -10.60
CA TYR A 258 -15.36 -8.93 -10.98
C TYR A 258 -15.20 -8.82 -12.49
N GLY A 259 -14.22 -8.04 -12.92
CA GLY A 259 -13.97 -7.77 -14.33
C GLY A 259 -12.92 -6.70 -14.54
N ASN A 260 -12.56 -6.49 -15.80
CA ASN A 260 -11.70 -5.40 -16.22
C ASN A 260 -12.49 -4.48 -17.16
N TRP A 261 -12.35 -3.18 -16.95
CA TRP A 261 -12.94 -2.12 -17.76
C TRP A 261 -11.85 -1.27 -18.39
N ASN A 262 -11.28 -1.76 -19.51
CA ASN A 262 -10.25 -1.08 -20.29
C ASN A 262 -10.51 0.42 -20.53
N ASN A 263 -11.77 0.84 -20.70
CA ASN A 263 -12.14 2.24 -20.88
C ASN A 263 -11.93 3.07 -19.61
N ILE A 264 -12.12 2.49 -18.43
CA ILE A 264 -11.82 3.10 -17.14
C ILE A 264 -10.31 3.07 -16.89
N ASP A 265 -9.64 1.96 -17.15
CA ASP A 265 -8.18 1.84 -17.04
C ASP A 265 -7.48 2.91 -17.90
N SER A 266 -7.99 3.13 -19.11
CA SER A 266 -7.50 4.20 -19.99
C SER A 266 -7.69 5.60 -19.38
N LEU A 267 -8.77 5.84 -18.63
CA LEU A 267 -8.95 7.13 -17.94
C LEU A 267 -7.98 7.27 -16.77
N ILE A 268 -7.71 6.19 -16.03
CA ILE A 268 -6.74 6.20 -14.92
C ILE A 268 -5.34 6.51 -15.44
N HIS A 269 -4.90 5.84 -16.51
CA HIS A 269 -3.57 6.04 -17.09
C HIS A 269 -3.37 7.45 -17.68
N ASN A 270 -4.45 8.11 -18.09
CA ASN A 270 -4.42 9.46 -18.64
C ASN A 270 -4.78 10.54 -17.61
N ASP A 271 -4.83 10.21 -16.32
CA ASP A 271 -5.10 11.22 -15.29
C ASP A 271 -3.92 12.20 -15.18
N PRO A 272 -4.12 13.50 -15.39
CA PRO A 272 -3.05 14.50 -15.30
C PRO A 272 -2.43 14.61 -13.90
N LEU A 273 -3.10 14.11 -12.85
CA LEU A 273 -2.49 14.00 -11.52
C LEU A 273 -1.27 13.07 -11.51
N ASN A 274 -1.18 12.13 -12.45
CA ASN A 274 -0.04 11.22 -12.56
C ASN A 274 1.26 11.99 -12.81
N ASP A 275 1.20 13.04 -13.64
CA ASP A 275 2.34 13.92 -13.97
C ASP A 275 2.67 14.89 -12.82
N CYS A 276 1.80 14.98 -11.82
CA CYS A 276 1.91 15.86 -10.65
C CYS A 276 2.23 15.11 -9.36
N ALA A 277 2.53 13.81 -9.45
CA ALA A 277 3.00 13.03 -8.32
C ALA A 277 4.49 13.29 -8.06
N ASP A 278 4.83 13.60 -6.82
CA ASP A 278 6.21 13.81 -6.38
C ASP A 278 7.00 12.49 -6.32
N CYS A 279 6.31 11.34 -6.32
CA CYS A 279 6.87 10.00 -6.34
C CYS A 279 6.63 9.28 -7.66
N PRO A 280 7.58 8.44 -8.10
CA PRO A 280 7.24 7.34 -9.00
C PRO A 280 6.13 6.54 -8.32
N HIS A 281 4.98 6.44 -8.98
CA HIS A 281 3.87 5.63 -8.52
C HIS A 281 3.41 4.77 -9.66
N SER A 282 2.84 3.62 -9.32
CA SER A 282 2.44 2.60 -10.28
C SER A 282 1.17 2.97 -11.04
N ALA A 283 0.91 4.27 -11.29
CA ALA A 283 -0.23 4.77 -12.05
C ALA A 283 -0.44 3.99 -13.34
N ASN A 284 0.66 3.76 -14.08
CA ASN A 284 0.65 3.04 -15.35
C ASN A 284 0.34 1.53 -15.21
N GLU A 285 0.28 1.02 -13.99
CA GLU A 285 -0.11 -0.34 -13.65
C GLU A 285 -1.51 -0.42 -13.00
N HIS A 286 -2.16 0.71 -12.73
CA HIS A 286 -3.50 0.75 -12.16
C HIS A 286 -4.50 0.16 -13.16
N HIS A 287 -5.17 -0.90 -12.75
CA HIS A 287 -6.23 -1.51 -13.52
C HIS A 287 -7.44 -1.77 -12.64
N THR A 288 -8.60 -1.70 -13.26
CA THR A 288 -9.86 -2.10 -12.63
C THR A 288 -9.93 -3.62 -12.50
N PHE A 289 -10.39 -4.07 -11.34
CA PHE A 289 -10.62 -5.50 -11.07
C PHE A 289 -12.07 -5.82 -10.68
N ALA A 290 -12.84 -4.80 -10.28
CA ALA A 290 -14.24 -4.97 -9.92
C ALA A 290 -15.07 -3.70 -10.11
N LYS A 291 -16.38 -3.90 -10.23
CA LYS A 291 -17.41 -2.86 -10.17
C LYS A 291 -18.33 -3.13 -8.98
N LEU A 292 -18.79 -2.08 -8.29
CA LEU A 292 -19.75 -2.23 -7.20
C LEU A 292 -21.12 -2.60 -7.76
N LYS A 293 -21.62 -3.79 -7.44
CA LYS A 293 -22.89 -4.29 -7.99
C LYS A 293 -24.05 -3.35 -7.63
N GLY A 294 -24.91 -3.07 -8.60
CA GLY A 294 -26.05 -2.15 -8.44
C GLY A 294 -25.70 -0.67 -8.59
N PHE A 295 -24.44 -0.32 -8.87
CA PHE A 295 -24.01 1.04 -9.19
C PHE A 295 -23.25 1.04 -10.50
N ASP A 296 -23.67 1.88 -11.45
CA ASP A 296 -23.12 1.77 -12.81
C ASP A 296 -21.73 2.38 -13.00
N ASN A 297 -21.33 3.22 -12.06
CA ASN A 297 -20.22 4.13 -12.17
C ASN A 297 -19.20 3.99 -11.04
N LEU A 298 -19.30 2.96 -10.21
CA LEU A 298 -18.37 2.73 -9.10
C LEU A 298 -17.45 1.54 -9.40
N PHE A 299 -16.16 1.81 -9.48
CA PHE A 299 -15.13 0.86 -9.87
C PHE A 299 -14.06 0.73 -8.78
N PHE A 300 -13.53 -0.46 -8.61
CA PHE A 300 -12.36 -0.70 -7.79
C PHE A 300 -11.15 -0.90 -8.69
N SER A 301 -10.07 -0.18 -8.39
CA SER A 301 -8.78 -0.29 -9.07
C SER A 301 -7.69 -0.71 -8.10
N SER A 302 -6.63 -1.29 -8.65
CA SER A 302 -5.40 -1.54 -7.93
C SER A 302 -4.18 -1.46 -8.84
N ALA A 303 -3.05 -1.05 -8.28
CA ALA A 303 -1.73 -1.18 -8.88
C ALA A 303 -0.72 -1.73 -7.89
N GLY A 304 0.45 -2.10 -8.41
CA GLY A 304 1.59 -2.50 -7.60
C GLY A 304 1.33 -3.82 -6.88
N ASN A 305 1.96 -4.87 -7.37
CA ASN A 305 1.88 -6.19 -6.75
C ASN A 305 3.05 -7.10 -7.13
N SER A 306 4.06 -6.54 -7.79
CA SER A 306 5.29 -7.29 -8.02
C SER A 306 6.06 -7.30 -6.70
N LEU A 307 6.40 -8.49 -6.20
CA LEU A 307 7.33 -8.68 -5.10
C LEU A 307 8.76 -8.21 -5.47
N ASN A 308 8.97 -7.55 -6.62
CA ASN A 308 10.27 -6.98 -6.96
C ASN A 308 10.49 -5.74 -6.10
N ILE A 309 11.29 -5.93 -5.06
CA ILE A 309 11.82 -4.88 -4.18
C ILE A 309 12.61 -3.82 -4.99
N ASP A 310 13.02 -4.13 -6.23
CA ASP A 310 13.81 -3.26 -7.09
C ASP A 310 12.98 -2.21 -7.86
N THR A 311 11.64 -2.30 -7.84
CA THR A 311 10.77 -1.27 -8.43
C THR A 311 10.26 -0.34 -7.33
N LEU A 312 10.42 0.97 -7.50
CA LEU A 312 9.87 2.05 -6.65
C LEU A 312 8.33 2.13 -6.69
N ASP A 313 7.68 1.01 -6.98
CA ASP A 313 6.28 0.90 -7.30
C ASP A 313 5.45 0.61 -6.04
N TYR A 314 4.62 1.58 -5.67
CA TYR A 314 3.80 1.51 -4.47
C TYR A 314 2.46 0.81 -4.74
N PRO A 315 2.09 -0.22 -3.95
CA PRO A 315 0.79 -0.85 -4.09
C PRO A 315 -0.32 0.17 -3.79
N GLY A 316 -1.16 0.41 -4.79
CA GLY A 316 -2.27 1.37 -4.75
C GLY A 316 -3.61 0.68 -4.88
N ARG A 317 -4.64 1.21 -4.21
CA ARG A 317 -6.01 0.67 -4.17
C ARG A 317 -6.99 1.82 -4.10
N GLU A 318 -8.03 1.78 -4.92
CA GLU A 318 -8.96 2.89 -4.99
C GLU A 318 -10.40 2.43 -5.22
N LEU A 319 -11.33 3.26 -4.74
CA LEU A 319 -12.73 3.26 -5.18
C LEU A 319 -12.95 4.52 -6.01
N LEU A 320 -13.25 4.33 -7.28
CA LEU A 320 -13.37 5.38 -8.27
C LEU A 320 -14.83 5.54 -8.71
N LEU A 321 -15.28 6.79 -8.78
CA LEU A 321 -16.57 7.18 -9.34
C LEU A 321 -16.37 7.79 -10.73
N LEU A 322 -17.00 7.21 -11.76
CA LEU A 322 -17.10 7.83 -13.07
C LEU A 322 -18.28 8.81 -13.11
N ARG A 323 -18.00 10.11 -13.25
CA ARG A 323 -19.04 11.15 -13.37
C ARG A 323 -18.63 12.17 -14.41
N ASP A 324 -19.52 12.44 -15.36
CA ASP A 324 -19.29 13.42 -16.44
C ASP A 324 -17.99 13.18 -17.22
N GLY A 325 -17.62 11.91 -17.40
CA GLY A 325 -16.40 11.50 -18.10
C GLY A 325 -15.11 11.64 -17.29
N LYS A 326 -15.19 12.07 -16.02
CA LYS A 326 -14.05 12.16 -15.10
C LYS A 326 -14.11 11.05 -14.05
N LEU A 327 -12.94 10.62 -13.60
CA LEU A 327 -12.81 9.74 -12.45
C LEU A 327 -12.63 10.58 -11.19
N LEU A 328 -13.38 10.23 -10.14
CA LEU A 328 -13.34 10.88 -8.85
C LEU A 328 -13.02 9.80 -7.80
N PRO A 329 -11.87 9.86 -7.12
CA PRO A 329 -11.59 8.93 -6.04
C PRO A 329 -12.51 9.21 -4.85
N LEU A 330 -13.23 8.19 -4.41
CA LEU A 330 -14.01 8.19 -3.18
C LEU A 330 -13.22 7.61 -2.00
N TRP A 331 -12.21 6.79 -2.31
CA TRP A 331 -11.25 6.25 -1.36
C TRP A 331 -9.98 5.89 -2.10
N THR A 332 -8.83 6.16 -1.49
CA THR A 332 -7.51 5.79 -1.99
C THR A 332 -6.70 5.26 -0.83
N SER A 333 -5.91 4.22 -1.07
CA SER A 333 -4.92 3.74 -0.12
C SER A 333 -3.71 3.26 -0.87
N ASN A 334 -2.64 4.02 -0.70
CA ASN A 334 -1.30 3.67 -1.13
C ASN A 334 -0.53 3.42 0.17
N ILE A 335 0.27 2.35 0.22
CA ILE A 335 1.29 2.27 1.27
C ILE A 335 2.62 2.57 0.62
N ASP A 336 3.17 3.69 1.05
CA ASP A 336 4.59 3.90 1.00
C ASP A 336 5.25 2.96 2.01
N ARG A 337 5.67 1.78 1.54
CA ARG A 337 6.41 0.80 2.35
C ARG A 337 7.88 1.17 2.46
N PHE A 338 8.28 2.23 1.77
CA PHE A 338 9.63 2.71 1.73
C PHE A 338 9.64 4.15 2.26
N GLY A 339 9.68 4.28 3.59
CA GLY A 339 10.05 5.52 4.29
C GLY A 339 11.45 6.07 3.97
N CYS A 340 12.02 5.77 2.80
CA CYS A 340 13.34 6.18 2.32
C CYS A 340 13.38 6.66 0.85
N SER A 341 12.33 6.52 0.04
CA SER A 341 12.44 6.75 -1.42
C SER A 341 11.75 7.99 -1.98
N CYS A 342 10.89 8.65 -1.21
CA CYS A 342 10.43 10.00 -1.53
C CYS A 342 10.43 10.88 -0.28
N LEU A 343 11.11 12.02 -0.35
CA LEU A 343 11.15 13.06 0.67
C LEU A 343 10.43 14.32 0.17
#